data_AF-A0A017STC3-F1
#
_entry.id   AF-A0A017STC3-F1
#
_cell.length_a   1.000
_cell.length_b   1.000
_cell.length_c   1.000
_cell.angle_alpha   90.00
_cell.angle_beta   90.00
_cell.angle_gamma   90.00
#
_symmetry.space_group_name_H-M   'P 1'
#
loop_
_entity.id
_entity.type
_entity.pdbx_description
1 polymer ?
#
loop_
_entity_poly.entity_id
_entity_poly.type
_entity_poly.pdbx_seq_one_letter_code
_entity_poly.pdbx_strand_id
1 'polypeptide(L)'
;MADSSRSNRLTGPLRRAYLSLVAAERGGQALSSRRIVVTVDAAAVARAEQDLGVPLDPSLLVLFSGDLDVLGIYDFDLTQLASLREEGQEAGVPTNLVPLGRDGTTWICTDPSAKKPRIVVHDPESDLDRKPMPVADWLEEITEQHLHGQEQSEIDQQTIDDWLEAATVEVRITATTRGPQNLYRVRHPKFGEGTVRRQEPTGDDQKLEIDFGAGGVRILLARFVERIS
;
A
#
# COMPACT_ATOMS: atom_id res chain seq x y z
N MET A 1 11.40 -3.99 24.80
CA MET A 1 11.62 -5.30 24.14
C MET A 1 10.26 -5.95 23.97
N ALA A 2 9.67 -5.85 22.79
CA ALA A 2 8.46 -6.60 22.44
C ALA A 2 8.74 -7.31 21.12
N ASP A 3 9.01 -8.60 21.28
CA ASP A 3 9.05 -9.59 20.21
C ASP A 3 7.63 -9.71 19.66
N SER A 4 7.40 -9.30 18.41
CA SER A 4 6.05 -9.33 17.82
C SER A 4 6.12 -9.47 16.32
N SER A 5 6.91 -10.43 15.82
CA SER A 5 6.65 -10.95 14.48
C SER A 5 5.28 -11.61 14.48
N ARG A 6 4.28 -10.98 13.87
CA ARG A 6 2.94 -11.56 13.70
C ARG A 6 2.74 -11.83 12.22
N SER A 7 2.39 -13.06 11.87
CA SER A 7 2.06 -13.45 10.51
C SER A 7 0.63 -13.93 10.43
N ASN A 8 -0.16 -13.41 9.50
CA ASN A 8 -1.52 -13.83 9.25
C ASN A 8 -1.67 -14.24 7.79
N ARG A 9 -2.11 -15.49 7.57
CA ARG A 9 -2.41 -15.96 6.22
C ARG A 9 -3.82 -15.52 5.85
N LEU A 10 -3.96 -14.85 4.70
CA LEU A 10 -5.28 -14.53 4.19
C LEU A 10 -5.96 -15.79 3.65
N THR A 11 -7.27 -15.87 3.81
CA THR A 11 -8.09 -17.00 3.36
C THR A 11 -9.37 -16.54 2.69
N GLY A 12 -10.00 -17.42 1.92
CA GLY A 12 -11.32 -17.18 1.35
C GLY A 12 -11.35 -16.02 0.34
N PRO A 13 -12.45 -15.23 0.31
CA PRO A 13 -12.65 -14.17 -0.69
C PRO A 13 -11.54 -13.13 -0.69
N LEU A 14 -11.09 -12.68 0.48
CA LEU A 14 -10.04 -11.66 0.57
C LEU A 14 -8.72 -12.11 -0.05
N ARG A 15 -8.34 -13.38 0.14
CA ARG A 15 -7.15 -13.95 -0.50
C ARG A 15 -7.28 -13.90 -2.02
N ARG A 16 -8.44 -14.31 -2.55
CA ARG A 16 -8.70 -14.35 -3.98
C ARG A 16 -8.68 -12.94 -4.56
N ALA A 17 -9.42 -12.00 -3.97
CA ALA A 17 -9.47 -10.60 -4.39
C ALA A 17 -8.08 -9.96 -4.46
N TYR A 18 -7.27 -10.11 -3.40
CA TYR A 18 -5.92 -9.56 -3.38
C TYR A 18 -5.01 -10.21 -4.45
N LEU A 19 -5.09 -11.53 -4.64
CA LEU A 19 -4.30 -12.21 -5.68
C LEU A 19 -4.75 -11.79 -7.09
N SER A 20 -6.06 -11.59 -7.32
CA SER A 20 -6.57 -11.07 -8.58
C SER A 20 -6.00 -9.69 -8.87
N LEU A 21 -5.95 -8.81 -7.87
CA LEU A 21 -5.32 -7.49 -7.99
C LEU A 21 -3.83 -7.58 -8.33
N VAL A 22 -3.09 -8.45 -7.63
CA VAL A 22 -1.66 -8.72 -7.91
C VAL A 22 -1.46 -9.22 -9.35
N ALA A 23 -2.32 -10.12 -9.83
CA ALA A 23 -2.27 -10.65 -11.18
C ALA A 23 -2.60 -9.58 -12.22
N ALA A 24 -3.60 -8.73 -11.96
CA ALA A 24 -3.96 -7.61 -12.83
C ALA A 24 -2.80 -6.63 -12.98
N GLU A 25 -2.13 -6.28 -11.88
CA GLU A 25 -1.06 -5.29 -11.91
C GLU A 25 0.26 -5.83 -12.46
N ARG A 26 0.66 -7.05 -12.07
CA ARG A 26 1.99 -7.60 -12.41
C ARG A 26 1.98 -8.52 -13.63
N GLY A 27 0.80 -8.86 -14.14
CA GLY A 27 0.62 -9.82 -15.24
C GLY A 27 1.39 -11.12 -14.99
N GLY A 28 2.15 -11.57 -15.99
CA GLY A 28 2.91 -12.83 -15.94
C GLY A 28 3.98 -12.88 -14.86
N GLN A 29 4.45 -11.74 -14.34
CA GLN A 29 5.41 -11.73 -13.25
C GLN A 29 4.79 -12.25 -11.95
N ALA A 30 3.49 -12.04 -11.72
CA ALA A 30 2.79 -12.58 -10.55
C ALA A 30 2.89 -14.11 -10.48
N LEU A 31 2.77 -14.77 -11.63
CA LEU A 31 2.75 -16.23 -11.76
C LEU A 31 4.09 -16.89 -11.39
N SER A 32 5.18 -16.13 -11.37
CA SER A 32 6.51 -16.63 -10.98
C SER A 32 6.62 -17.01 -9.50
N SER A 33 5.69 -16.54 -8.65
CA SER A 33 5.64 -16.89 -7.24
C SER A 33 4.24 -17.33 -6.81
N ARG A 34 4.14 -18.48 -6.15
CA ARG A 34 2.91 -18.93 -5.47
C ARG A 34 2.79 -18.42 -4.03
N ARG A 35 3.78 -17.66 -3.56
CA ARG A 35 3.81 -17.10 -2.21
C ARG A 35 3.98 -15.60 -2.30
N ILE A 36 2.92 -14.89 -1.95
CA ILE A 36 2.90 -13.44 -1.84
C ILE A 36 3.00 -13.10 -0.35
N VAL A 37 3.97 -12.24 0.00
CA VAL A 37 4.21 -11.80 1.38
C VAL A 37 4.06 -10.29 1.41
N VAL A 38 3.05 -9.80 2.12
CA VAL A 38 2.88 -8.38 2.40
C VAL A 38 3.61 -8.09 3.70
N THR A 39 4.67 -7.28 3.65
CA THR A 39 5.47 -6.93 4.83
C THR A 39 5.08 -5.54 5.30
N VAL A 40 4.81 -5.42 6.59
CA VAL A 40 4.40 -4.17 7.23
C VAL A 40 5.29 -3.90 8.45
N ASP A 41 5.68 -2.64 8.63
CA ASP A 41 6.53 -2.21 9.75
C ASP A 41 5.75 -2.29 11.07
N ALA A 42 6.24 -3.13 12.00
CA ALA A 42 5.65 -3.29 13.32
C ALA A 42 5.57 -1.97 14.10
N ALA A 43 6.55 -1.07 13.93
CA ALA A 43 6.53 0.22 14.60
C ALA A 43 5.44 1.14 14.04
N ALA A 44 5.23 1.11 12.71
CA ALA A 44 4.17 1.88 12.06
C ALA A 44 2.79 1.34 12.45
N VAL A 45 2.60 0.02 12.46
CA VAL A 45 1.34 -0.59 12.91
C VAL A 45 1.05 -0.23 14.36
N ALA A 46 2.02 -0.42 15.27
CA ALA A 46 1.80 -0.13 16.70
C ALA A 46 1.45 1.34 16.94
N ARG A 47 2.07 2.26 16.20
CA ARG A 47 1.77 3.69 16.28
C ARG A 47 0.38 4.01 15.73
N ALA A 48 0.03 3.46 14.57
CA ALA A 48 -1.31 3.61 13.99
C ALA A 48 -2.40 3.06 14.95
N GLU A 49 -2.20 1.88 15.52
CA GLU A 49 -3.14 1.30 16.50
C GLU A 49 -3.29 2.16 17.75
N GLN A 50 -2.19 2.76 18.22
CA GLN A 50 -2.19 3.68 19.35
C GLN A 50 -2.96 4.98 19.03
N ASP A 51 -2.69 5.58 17.87
CA ASP A 51 -3.27 6.86 17.45
C ASP A 51 -4.77 6.71 17.13
N LEU A 52 -5.16 5.55 16.59
CA LEU A 52 -6.56 5.21 16.31
C LEU A 52 -7.30 4.70 17.55
N GLY A 53 -6.59 4.19 18.55
CA GLY A 53 -7.15 3.58 19.75
C GLY A 53 -7.80 2.21 19.50
N VAL A 54 -7.53 1.58 18.36
CA VAL A 54 -8.08 0.28 17.95
C VAL A 54 -7.02 -0.57 17.26
N PRO A 55 -7.04 -1.90 17.44
CA PRO A 55 -6.15 -2.79 16.71
C PRO A 55 -6.51 -2.83 15.22
N LEU A 56 -5.50 -2.88 14.35
CA LEU A 56 -5.69 -2.98 12.91
C LEU A 56 -5.80 -4.44 12.51
N ASP A 57 -6.91 -4.78 11.85
CA ASP A 57 -7.10 -6.13 11.32
C ASP A 57 -6.10 -6.41 10.18
N PRO A 58 -5.46 -7.59 10.13
CA PRO A 58 -4.56 -7.97 9.05
C PRO A 58 -5.18 -7.84 7.65
N SER A 59 -6.51 -7.93 7.55
CA SER A 59 -7.25 -7.73 6.31
C SER A 59 -7.18 -6.30 5.79
N LEU A 60 -7.00 -5.31 6.66
CA LEU A 60 -6.78 -3.91 6.27
C LEU A 60 -5.30 -3.63 5.97
N LEU A 61 -4.40 -4.35 6.64
CA LEU A 61 -2.95 -4.17 6.46
C LEU A 61 -2.47 -4.48 5.04
N VAL A 62 -3.23 -5.26 4.26
CA VAL A 62 -2.92 -5.51 2.85
C VAL A 62 -3.07 -4.28 1.97
N LEU A 63 -3.85 -3.29 2.40
CA LEU A 63 -4.05 -2.03 1.65
C LEU A 63 -2.80 -1.16 1.68
N PHE A 64 -1.98 -1.31 2.71
CA PHE A 64 -0.71 -0.60 2.90
C PHE A 64 0.46 -1.35 2.25
N SER A 65 0.19 -2.26 1.29
CA SER A 65 1.24 -2.93 0.54
C SER A 65 1.89 -1.92 -0.41
N GLY A 66 3.13 -1.51 -0.14
CA GLY A 66 3.87 -0.59 -1.01
C GLY A 66 4.35 -1.18 -2.35
N ASP A 67 3.93 -2.41 -2.66
CA ASP A 67 4.33 -3.15 -3.85
C ASP A 67 3.19 -3.28 -4.89
N LEU A 68 2.07 -2.55 -4.69
CA LEU A 68 0.95 -2.49 -5.62
C LEU A 68 0.63 -1.03 -5.98
N ASP A 69 1.07 -0.61 -7.17
CA ASP A 69 0.89 0.75 -7.71
C ASP A 69 -0.59 1.11 -7.87
N VAL A 70 -1.47 0.13 -8.12
CA VAL A 70 -2.93 0.35 -8.22
C VAL A 70 -3.52 0.90 -6.93
N LEU A 71 -2.93 0.57 -5.78
CA LEU A 71 -3.35 1.11 -4.48
C LEU A 71 -2.70 2.47 -4.18
N GLY A 72 -1.69 2.86 -4.95
CA GLY A 72 -0.96 4.13 -4.79
C GLY A 72 -1.82 5.36 -5.05
N ILE A 73 -2.96 5.23 -5.74
CA ILE A 73 -3.91 6.34 -5.95
C ILE A 73 -4.63 6.77 -4.66
N TYR A 74 -4.65 5.92 -3.64
CA TYR A 74 -5.41 6.15 -2.41
C TYR A 74 -4.56 6.68 -1.24
N ASP A 75 -3.32 7.11 -1.47
CA ASP A 75 -2.44 7.67 -0.44
C ASP A 75 -2.34 6.81 0.85
N PHE A 76 -2.37 5.48 0.73
CA PHE A 76 -2.29 4.58 1.90
C PHE A 76 -0.92 4.64 2.58
N ASP A 77 -0.84 5.27 3.75
CA ASP A 77 0.36 5.32 4.57
C ASP A 77 0.03 5.20 6.07
N LEU A 78 0.47 4.09 6.68
CA LEU A 78 0.29 3.85 8.12
C LEU A 78 0.88 4.96 8.99
N THR A 79 1.92 5.64 8.53
CA THR A 79 2.58 6.70 9.27
C THR A 79 1.82 8.02 9.24
N GLN A 80 0.88 8.18 8.31
CA GLN A 80 0.06 9.38 8.14
C GLN A 80 -1.36 9.24 8.73
N LEU A 81 -1.74 8.07 9.25
CA LEU A 81 -3.12 7.83 9.70
C LEU A 81 -3.60 8.82 10.77
N ALA A 82 -2.72 9.29 11.65
CA ALA A 82 -3.07 10.32 12.64
C ALA A 82 -3.42 11.66 11.95
N SER A 83 -2.58 12.10 11.01
CA SER A 83 -2.81 13.33 10.23
C SER A 83 -4.03 13.20 9.32
N LEU A 84 -4.21 12.06 8.64
CA LEU A 84 -5.39 11.78 7.82
C LEU A 84 -6.69 11.81 8.63
N ARG A 85 -6.66 11.41 9.90
CA ARG A 85 -7.83 11.51 10.77
C ARG A 85 -8.22 12.96 11.05
N GLU A 86 -7.25 13.83 11.32
CA GLU A 86 -7.48 15.27 11.54
C GLU A 86 -7.99 15.93 10.26
N GLU A 87 -7.30 15.71 9.13
CA GLU A 87 -7.70 16.22 7.82
C GLU A 87 -9.10 15.72 7.41
N GLY A 88 -9.39 14.44 7.64
CA GLY A 88 -10.70 13.86 7.34
C GLY A 88 -11.81 14.50 8.14
N GLN A 89 -11.59 14.78 9.43
CA GLN A 89 -12.57 15.47 10.26
C GLN A 89 -12.84 16.90 9.77
N GLU A 90 -11.79 17.62 9.38
CA GLU A 90 -11.93 18.96 8.77
C GLU A 90 -12.68 18.91 7.43
N ALA A 91 -12.48 17.84 6.67
CA ALA A 91 -13.17 17.58 5.40
C ALA A 91 -14.60 17.04 5.57
N GLY A 92 -15.08 16.82 6.79
CA GLY A 92 -16.46 16.36 7.06
C GLY A 92 -16.63 14.84 7.16
N VAL A 93 -15.55 14.06 7.18
CA VAL A 93 -15.63 12.61 7.41
C VAL A 93 -16.27 12.33 8.77
N PRO A 94 -17.30 11.46 8.84
CA PRO A 94 -17.96 11.11 10.09
C PRO A 94 -16.99 10.62 11.17
N THR A 95 -17.14 11.12 12.39
CA THR A 95 -16.24 10.81 13.53
C THR A 95 -16.22 9.34 13.96
N ASN A 96 -17.23 8.56 13.55
CA ASN A 96 -17.30 7.12 13.77
C ASN A 96 -16.50 6.31 12.73
N LEU A 97 -15.96 6.97 11.70
CA LEU A 97 -15.11 6.36 10.69
C LEU A 97 -13.64 6.71 10.93
N VAL A 98 -12.77 5.80 10.49
CA VAL A 98 -11.32 5.98 10.52
C VAL A 98 -10.82 6.10 9.08
N PRO A 99 -10.30 7.27 8.67
CA PRO A 99 -9.63 7.42 7.39
C PRO A 99 -8.42 6.49 7.29
N LEU A 100 -8.33 5.74 6.20
CA LEU A 100 -7.19 4.89 5.85
C LEU A 100 -6.33 5.51 4.75
N GLY A 101 -6.97 6.27 3.86
CA GLY A 101 -6.37 6.91 2.69
C GLY A 101 -7.40 7.78 1.96
N ARG A 102 -7.00 8.41 0.85
CA ARG A 102 -7.88 9.22 0.01
C ARG A 102 -7.42 9.24 -1.45
N ASP A 103 -8.36 9.40 -2.36
CA ASP A 103 -8.15 9.70 -3.78
C ASP A 103 -8.83 11.04 -4.08
N GLY A 104 -8.04 12.10 -4.26
CA GLY A 104 -8.55 13.46 -4.39
C GLY A 104 -9.38 13.89 -3.18
N THR A 105 -10.67 14.14 -3.40
CA THR A 105 -11.68 14.50 -2.38
C THR A 105 -12.35 13.29 -1.74
N THR A 106 -12.18 12.10 -2.33
CA THR A 106 -12.83 10.86 -1.87
C THR A 106 -11.98 10.19 -0.79
N TRP A 107 -12.59 9.89 0.35
CA TRP A 107 -11.96 9.26 1.50
C TRP A 107 -12.25 7.76 1.54
N ILE A 108 -11.20 6.97 1.76
CA ILE A 108 -11.31 5.53 2.01
C ILE A 108 -11.20 5.31 3.51
N CYS A 109 -12.30 4.91 4.13
CA CYS A 109 -12.42 4.78 5.56
C CYS A 109 -12.73 3.34 5.98
N THR A 110 -12.51 3.03 7.26
CA THR A 110 -13.05 1.83 7.92
C THR A 110 -13.94 2.19 9.09
N ASP A 111 -14.94 1.37 9.36
CA ASP A 111 -15.72 1.43 10.59
C ASP A 111 -15.09 0.51 11.65
N PRO A 112 -14.41 1.06 12.68
CA PRO A 112 -13.77 0.24 13.71
C PRO A 112 -14.77 -0.44 14.66
N SER A 113 -16.04 -0.04 14.64
CA SER A 113 -17.09 -0.66 15.47
C SER A 113 -17.65 -1.96 14.86
N ALA A 114 -17.40 -2.18 13.58
CA ALA A 114 -17.87 -3.37 12.88
C ALA A 114 -17.15 -4.64 13.35
N LYS A 115 -17.91 -5.73 13.55
CA LYS A 115 -17.35 -7.04 13.95
C LYS A 115 -16.30 -7.60 12.97
N LYS A 116 -16.38 -7.19 11.70
CA LYS A 116 -15.41 -7.49 10.65
C LYS A 116 -15.05 -6.18 9.93
N PRO A 117 -13.78 -6.01 9.50
CA PRO A 117 -13.38 -4.82 8.77
C PRO A 117 -14.24 -4.60 7.52
N ARG A 118 -14.60 -3.35 7.29
CA ARG A 118 -15.37 -2.92 6.12
C ARG A 118 -14.82 -1.60 5.61
N ILE A 119 -14.78 -1.47 4.29
CA ILE A 119 -14.42 -0.21 3.63
C ILE A 119 -15.69 0.62 3.43
N VAL A 120 -15.57 1.91 3.75
CA VAL A 120 -16.57 2.93 3.51
C VAL A 120 -15.89 3.99 2.64
N VAL A 121 -16.46 4.24 1.46
CA VAL A 121 -16.00 5.32 0.58
C VAL A 121 -16.90 6.52 0.86
N HIS A 122 -16.29 7.59 1.37
CA HIS A 122 -16.97 8.83 1.75
C HIS A 122 -16.50 9.96 0.86
N ASP A 123 -17.43 10.65 0.22
CA ASP A 123 -17.14 11.82 -0.61
C ASP A 123 -17.88 13.02 0.00
N PRO A 124 -17.19 13.97 0.64
CA PRO A 124 -17.81 15.12 1.28
C PRO A 124 -18.60 16.02 0.34
N GLU A 125 -18.31 15.98 -0.96
CA GLU A 125 -19.01 16.78 -1.98
C GLU A 125 -20.29 16.08 -2.48
N SER A 126 -20.49 14.82 -2.11
CA SER A 126 -21.61 14.00 -2.52
C SER A 126 -22.41 13.53 -1.29
N ASP A 127 -23.71 13.79 -1.26
CA ASP A 127 -24.61 13.26 -0.20
C ASP A 127 -24.77 11.73 -0.25
N LEU A 128 -24.03 11.03 -1.12
CA LEU A 128 -24.10 9.59 -1.32
C LEU A 128 -22.85 8.89 -0.81
N ASP A 129 -22.83 8.64 0.51
CA ASP A 129 -21.92 7.67 1.09
C ASP A 129 -22.14 6.29 0.44
N ARG A 130 -21.05 5.64 0.03
CA ARG A 130 -21.15 4.24 -0.38
C ARG A 130 -21.46 3.38 0.83
N LYS A 131 -22.30 2.36 0.61
CA LYS A 131 -22.61 1.38 1.65
C LYS A 131 -21.33 0.69 2.13
N PRO A 132 -21.15 0.49 3.45
CA PRO A 132 -20.01 -0.24 3.99
C PRO A 132 -19.91 -1.66 3.42
N MET A 133 -18.80 -1.96 2.75
CA MET A 133 -18.59 -3.25 2.07
C MET A 133 -17.40 -4.02 2.66
N PRO A 134 -17.38 -5.36 2.58
CA PRO A 134 -16.20 -6.15 2.91
C PRO A 134 -14.96 -5.70 2.14
N VAL A 135 -13.78 -5.83 2.75
CA VAL A 135 -12.50 -5.50 2.10
C VAL A 135 -12.28 -6.30 0.81
N ALA A 136 -12.73 -7.56 0.76
CA ALA A 136 -12.64 -8.40 -0.42
C ALA A 136 -13.41 -7.81 -1.60
N ASP A 137 -14.68 -7.49 -1.39
CA ASP A 137 -15.57 -6.90 -2.39
C ASP A 137 -15.02 -5.55 -2.90
N TRP A 138 -14.46 -4.72 -2.01
CA TRP A 138 -13.83 -3.46 -2.39
C TRP A 138 -12.58 -3.66 -3.26
N LEU A 139 -11.73 -4.64 -2.94
CA LEU A 139 -10.57 -4.99 -3.77
C LEU A 139 -10.99 -5.57 -5.13
N GLU A 140 -12.09 -6.31 -5.21
CA GLU A 140 -12.66 -6.78 -6.47
C GLU A 140 -13.13 -5.60 -7.32
N GLU A 141 -13.84 -4.62 -6.75
CA GLU A 141 -14.23 -3.38 -7.45
C GLU A 141 -13.01 -2.62 -8.01
N ILE A 142 -11.93 -2.49 -7.23
CA ILE A 142 -10.68 -1.86 -7.72
C ILE A 142 -10.06 -2.67 -8.84
N THR A 143 -10.03 -3.99 -8.70
CA THR A 143 -9.46 -4.88 -9.72
C THR A 143 -10.23 -4.72 -11.03
N GLU A 144 -11.56 -4.71 -10.99
CA GLU A 144 -12.41 -4.49 -12.16
C GLU A 144 -12.15 -3.12 -12.79
N GLN A 145 -12.11 -2.05 -11.98
CA GLN A 145 -11.79 -0.70 -12.47
C GLN A 145 -10.40 -0.62 -13.11
N HIS A 146 -9.41 -1.31 -12.55
CA HIS A 146 -8.05 -1.35 -13.11
C HIS A 146 -7.97 -2.15 -14.42
N LEU A 147 -8.71 -3.25 -14.52
CA LEU A 147 -8.79 -4.07 -15.72
C LEU A 147 -9.59 -3.40 -16.84
N HIS A 148 -10.53 -2.50 -16.52
CA HIS A 148 -11.28 -1.71 -17.49
C HIS A 148 -10.37 -0.72 -18.23
N GLY A 149 -9.78 -1.17 -19.34
CA GLY A 149 -8.95 -0.36 -20.24
C GLY A 149 -7.58 -0.95 -20.53
N GLN A 150 -7.19 -2.05 -19.86
CA GLN A 150 -5.99 -2.80 -20.20
C GLN A 150 -6.32 -3.92 -21.19
N GLU A 151 -5.53 -4.04 -22.27
CA GLU A 151 -5.56 -5.23 -23.12
C GLU A 151 -5.18 -6.42 -22.25
N GLN A 152 -6.08 -7.40 -22.16
CA GLN A 152 -5.82 -8.64 -21.42
C GLN A 152 -4.50 -9.22 -21.91
N SER A 153 -3.57 -9.42 -20.98
CA SER A 153 -2.32 -10.12 -21.23
C SER A 153 -2.58 -11.41 -21.99
N GLU A 154 -1.73 -11.79 -22.94
CA GLU A 154 -1.79 -13.06 -23.69
C GLU A 154 -1.72 -14.33 -22.81
N ILE A 155 -1.71 -14.17 -21.49
CA ILE A 155 -1.75 -15.26 -20.53
C ILE A 155 -3.15 -15.85 -20.52
N ASP A 156 -3.20 -17.14 -20.77
CA ASP A 156 -4.42 -17.92 -20.73
C ASP A 156 -5.12 -17.83 -19.36
N GLN A 157 -6.42 -17.57 -19.37
CA GLN A 157 -7.25 -17.39 -18.17
C GLN A 157 -7.16 -18.60 -17.23
N GLN A 158 -7.05 -19.82 -17.78
CA GLN A 158 -6.89 -21.03 -16.98
C GLN A 158 -5.60 -21.01 -16.15
N THR A 159 -4.51 -20.44 -16.69
CA THR A 159 -3.23 -20.33 -15.97
C THR A 159 -3.37 -19.38 -14.78
N ILE A 160 -4.11 -18.28 -14.94
CA ILE A 160 -4.41 -17.35 -13.86
C ILE A 160 -5.27 -18.04 -12.80
N ASP A 161 -6.33 -18.74 -13.20
CA ASP A 161 -7.24 -19.43 -12.29
C ASP A 161 -6.51 -20.52 -11.48
N ASP A 162 -5.69 -21.35 -12.14
CA ASP A 162 -4.86 -22.37 -11.48
C ASP A 162 -3.90 -21.76 -10.45
N TRP A 163 -3.33 -20.58 -10.77
CA TRP A 163 -2.48 -19.85 -9.86
C TRP A 163 -3.27 -19.26 -8.68
N LEU A 164 -4.45 -18.68 -8.90
CA LEU A 164 -5.32 -18.15 -7.84
C LEU A 164 -5.75 -19.23 -6.84
N GLU A 165 -5.93 -20.47 -7.30
CA GLU A 165 -6.24 -21.61 -6.44
C GLU A 165 -5.04 -22.04 -5.58
N ALA A 166 -3.84 -22.07 -6.17
CA ALA A 166 -2.63 -22.58 -5.53
C ALA A 166 -1.87 -21.52 -4.69
N ALA A 167 -1.99 -20.24 -5.04
CA ALA A 167 -1.21 -19.17 -4.44
C ALA A 167 -1.70 -18.81 -3.03
N THR A 168 -0.77 -18.32 -2.20
CA THR A 168 -1.01 -17.94 -0.82
C THR A 168 -0.55 -16.53 -0.55
N VAL A 169 -1.29 -15.82 0.30
CA VAL A 169 -0.96 -14.47 0.76
C VAL A 169 -0.74 -14.49 2.26
N GLU A 170 0.39 -13.96 2.71
CA GLU A 170 0.77 -13.85 4.10
C GLU A 170 1.08 -12.39 4.44
N VAL A 171 0.35 -11.83 5.41
CA VAL A 171 0.63 -10.51 5.96
C VAL A 171 1.58 -10.69 7.13
N ARG A 172 2.77 -10.11 7.03
CA ARG A 172 3.81 -10.16 8.05
C ARG A 172 4.04 -8.78 8.64
N ILE A 173 3.71 -8.66 9.91
CA ILE A 173 4.13 -7.55 10.74
C ILE A 173 5.50 -7.94 11.27
N THR A 174 6.54 -7.28 10.76
CA THR A 174 7.91 -7.52 11.20
C THR A 174 8.44 -6.27 11.83
N ALA A 175 9.24 -6.41 12.90
CA ALA A 175 10.15 -5.35 13.27
C ALA A 175 11.14 -5.23 12.11
N THR A 176 10.80 -4.41 11.13
CA THR A 176 11.79 -3.81 10.26
C THR A 176 12.74 -3.14 11.24
N THR A 177 13.91 -3.77 11.43
CA THR A 177 15.09 -2.95 11.66
C THR A 177 15.01 -2.03 10.46
N ARG A 178 14.61 -0.76 10.66
CA ARG A 178 14.82 0.25 9.64
C ARG A 178 16.34 0.20 9.44
N GLY A 179 16.81 -0.67 8.54
CA GLY A 179 17.94 -0.33 7.70
C GLY A 179 17.55 1.06 7.23
N PRO A 180 18.35 2.08 7.61
CA PRO A 180 17.92 3.46 7.59
C PRO A 180 17.11 3.68 6.32
N GLN A 181 15.92 4.29 6.41
CA GLN A 181 15.48 5.12 5.28
C GLN A 181 16.75 5.83 4.90
N ASN A 182 17.32 5.48 3.75
CA ASN A 182 18.72 5.75 3.47
C ASN A 182 18.72 7.21 3.00
N LEU A 183 18.31 8.10 3.91
CA LEU A 183 18.30 9.54 3.88
C LEU A 183 19.76 10.00 3.99
N TYR A 184 20.65 9.37 3.21
CA TYR A 184 21.94 9.94 2.96
C TYR A 184 21.76 10.94 1.84
N ARG A 185 22.49 12.03 1.98
CA ARG A 185 22.48 13.08 0.98
C ARG A 185 23.34 12.62 -0.19
N VAL A 186 22.92 13.00 -1.38
CA VAL A 186 23.66 12.73 -2.60
C VAL A 186 23.82 14.03 -3.38
N ARG A 187 24.87 14.12 -4.18
CA ARG A 187 25.11 15.22 -5.09
C ARG A 187 25.04 14.72 -6.52
N HIS A 188 24.16 15.33 -7.32
CA HIS A 188 24.08 15.11 -8.76
C HIS A 188 24.63 16.34 -9.51
N PRO A 189 25.48 16.19 -10.54
CA PRO A 189 26.06 17.32 -11.27
C PRO A 189 25.04 18.31 -11.85
N LYS A 190 23.86 17.82 -12.27
CA LYS A 190 22.80 18.64 -12.87
C LYS A 190 21.77 19.18 -11.87
N PHE A 191 21.48 18.43 -10.80
CA PHE A 191 20.33 18.70 -9.92
C PHE A 191 20.75 19.20 -8.53
N GLY A 192 22.05 19.22 -8.24
CA GLY A 192 22.57 19.68 -6.95
C GLY A 192 22.50 18.59 -5.89
N GLU A 193 22.28 19.00 -4.64
CA GLU A 193 22.18 18.09 -3.50
C GLU A 193 20.74 17.63 -3.31
N GLY A 194 20.55 16.34 -3.06
CA GLY A 194 19.24 15.76 -2.81
C GLY A 194 19.28 14.67 -1.76
N THR A 195 18.12 14.29 -1.25
CA THR A 195 17.96 13.25 -0.23
C THR A 195 17.35 12.02 -0.89
N VAL A 196 18.04 10.88 -0.78
CA VAL A 196 17.52 9.59 -1.27
C VAL A 196 16.32 9.20 -0.39
N ARG A 197 15.16 9.00 -1.03
CA ARG A 197 13.90 8.59 -0.40
C ARG A 197 13.66 7.09 -0.52
N ARG A 198 14.01 6.50 -1.68
CA ARG A 198 13.82 5.08 -1.99
C ARG A 198 15.01 4.54 -2.78
N GLN A 199 15.32 3.27 -2.57
CA GLN A 199 16.43 2.56 -3.22
C GLN A 199 15.93 1.19 -3.66
N GLU A 200 15.86 0.93 -4.96
CA GLU A 200 15.45 -0.37 -5.49
C GLU A 200 16.68 -1.31 -5.55
N PRO A 201 16.60 -2.52 -4.99
CA PRO A 201 17.71 -3.48 -5.04
C PRO A 201 17.71 -4.18 -6.40
N THR A 202 18.59 -3.73 -7.31
CA THR A 202 18.85 -4.44 -8.58
C THR A 202 20.31 -4.29 -8.99
N GLY A 203 21.19 -5.12 -8.42
CA GLY A 203 22.61 -5.24 -8.85
C GLY A 203 23.39 -3.92 -8.92
N ASP A 204 24.39 -3.88 -9.80
CA ASP A 204 25.25 -2.70 -10.03
C ASP A 204 24.52 -1.49 -10.67
N ASP A 205 23.26 -1.66 -11.08
CA ASP A 205 22.38 -0.61 -11.66
C ASP A 205 21.28 -0.20 -10.68
N GLN A 206 21.67 0.04 -9.44
CA GLN A 206 20.76 0.46 -8.39
C GLN A 206 20.04 1.78 -8.72
N LYS A 207 18.71 1.77 -8.74
CA LYS A 207 17.89 2.98 -8.89
C LYS A 207 17.64 3.63 -7.54
N LEU A 208 17.76 4.96 -7.51
CA LEU A 208 17.55 5.84 -6.38
C LEU A 208 16.45 6.84 -6.72
N GLU A 209 15.44 6.91 -5.88
CA GLU A 209 14.48 8.01 -5.89
C GLU A 209 15.02 9.11 -4.98
N ILE A 210 15.32 10.28 -5.54
CA ILE A 210 16.01 11.38 -4.86
C ILE A 210 15.16 12.62 -4.94
N ASP A 211 14.97 13.27 -3.79
CA ASP A 211 14.33 14.58 -3.71
C ASP A 211 15.38 15.70 -3.65
N PHE A 212 15.39 16.56 -4.66
CA PHE A 212 16.28 17.72 -4.77
C PHE A 212 15.63 19.03 -4.28
N GLY A 213 14.54 18.95 -3.51
CA GLY A 213 13.80 20.11 -3.01
C GLY A 213 13.16 20.88 -4.16
N ALA A 214 13.67 22.08 -4.46
CA ALA A 214 13.18 22.91 -5.57
C ALA A 214 13.32 22.21 -6.95
N GLY A 215 14.22 21.23 -7.08
CA GLY A 215 14.38 20.42 -8.29
C GLY A 215 13.35 19.29 -8.45
N GLY A 216 12.55 19.02 -7.43
CA GLY A 216 11.57 17.93 -7.36
C GLY A 216 12.22 16.54 -7.22
N VAL A 217 11.35 15.52 -7.22
CA VAL A 217 11.76 14.11 -7.10
C VAL A 217 12.24 13.57 -8.45
N ARG A 218 13.33 12.82 -8.46
CA ARG A 218 13.93 12.18 -9.64
C ARG A 218 14.38 10.76 -9.33
N ILE A 219 14.15 9.85 -10.28
CA ILE A 219 14.70 8.49 -10.23
C ILE A 219 16.00 8.48 -11.05
N LEU A 220 17.12 8.17 -10.41
CA LEU A 220 18.45 8.15 -11.01
C LEU A 220 19.18 6.86 -10.63
N LEU A 221 20.12 6.42 -11.47
CA LEU A 221 21.01 5.32 -11.08
C LEU A 221 22.06 5.82 -10.09
N ALA A 222 22.41 4.98 -9.11
CA ALA A 222 23.37 5.28 -8.07
C ALA A 222 24.73 5.75 -8.63
N ARG A 223 25.15 5.24 -9.79
CA ARG A 223 26.39 5.66 -10.48
C ARG A 223 26.41 7.13 -10.92
N PHE A 224 25.26 7.79 -11.01
CA PHE A 224 25.17 9.19 -11.46
C PHE A 224 25.18 10.19 -10.31
N VAL A 225 25.25 9.71 -9.06
CA VAL A 225 25.24 10.57 -7.88
C VAL A 225 26.36 10.22 -6.93
N GLU A 226 26.93 11.24 -6.30
CA GLU A 226 27.97 11.07 -5.29
C GLU A 226 27.34 11.12 -3.91
N ARG A 227 27.61 10.11 -3.07
CA ARG A 227 27.16 10.13 -1.68
C ARG A 227 27.92 11.20 -0.91
N ILE A 228 27.20 12.08 -0.24
CA ILE A 228 27.74 13.10 0.65
C ILE A 228 27.21 12.82 2.07
N SER A 229 28.14 12.58 2.99
CA SER A 229 27.87 12.27 4.40
C SER A 229 27.38 13.49 5.16
#